data_AF-A0A1F5EKJ9-F1
#
_entry.id   AF-A0A1F5EKJ9-F1
#
_cell.length_a   1.000
_cell.length_b   1.000
_cell.length_c   1.000
_cell.angle_alpha   90.00
_cell.angle_beta   90.00
_cell.angle_gamma   90.00
#
_symmetry.space_group_name_H-M   'P 1'
#
loop_
_entity.id
_entity.type
_entity.pdbx_description
1 polymer ?
#
loop_
_entity_poly.entity_id
_entity_poly.type
_entity_poly.pdbx_seq_one_letter_code
_entity_poly.pdbx_strand_id
1 'polypeptide(L)'
;MESNISRIKHLLFAENFKSQLKEREIKDGETEVVEGVFDGENMIDRSSKKYLVPANYASKSKLVCGDVLKLTMPKDGPFIFKQIGPVERRNTVGVLDEADGKYYVVVDNKKYNVLLASITYFKAKVGDKLAVILPKDENCDWTAIENII
;
A
#
# COMPACT_ATOMS: atom_id res chain seq x y z
N MET A 1 12.69 10.08 17.48
CA MET A 1 12.58 8.73 18.08
C MET A 1 11.67 7.81 17.24
N GLU A 2 10.61 8.32 16.60
CA GLU A 2 9.68 7.55 15.74
C GLU A 2 10.32 6.86 14.52
N SER A 3 11.40 7.43 13.96
CA SER A 3 12.10 6.90 12.78
C SER A 3 12.56 5.44 12.94
N ASN A 4 13.03 5.05 14.13
CA ASN A 4 13.51 3.69 14.37
C ASN A 4 12.36 2.68 14.52
N ILE A 5 11.27 3.07 15.19
CA ILE A 5 10.11 2.19 15.41
C ILE A 5 9.36 1.93 14.11
N SER A 6 9.12 2.97 13.31
CA SER A 6 8.48 2.82 11.99
C SER A 6 9.31 1.92 11.07
N ARG A 7 10.64 2.10 11.05
CA ARG A 7 11.55 1.24 10.28
C ARG A 7 11.48 -0.22 10.72
N ILE A 8 11.44 -0.49 12.03
CA ILE A 8 11.33 -1.85 12.57
C ILE A 8 9.98 -2.47 12.20
N LYS A 9 8.87 -1.73 12.32
CA LYS A 9 7.53 -2.17 11.89
C LYS A 9 7.53 -2.58 10.42
N HIS A 10 8.13 -1.75 9.54
CA HIS A 10 8.23 -2.06 8.12
C HIS A 10 9.09 -3.30 7.82
N LEU A 11 10.20 -3.49 8.54
CA LEU A 11 11.04 -4.68 8.38
C LEU A 11 10.30 -5.94 8.83
N LEU A 12 9.66 -5.90 10.00
CA LEU A 12 8.85 -7.01 10.50
C LEU A 12 7.68 -7.34 9.54
N PHE A 13 7.03 -6.31 9.02
CA PHE A 13 5.99 -6.43 8.00
C PHE A 13 6.52 -7.19 6.79
N ALA A 14 7.66 -6.81 6.22
CA ALA A 14 8.23 -7.48 5.04
C ALA A 14 8.66 -8.93 5.33
N GLU A 15 9.24 -9.20 6.50
CA GLU A 15 9.64 -10.56 6.91
C GLU A 15 8.45 -11.52 6.97
N ASN A 16 7.26 -11.04 7.40
CA ASN A 16 6.05 -11.86 7.45
C ASN A 16 5.59 -12.39 6.07
N PHE A 17 5.96 -11.71 4.97
CA PHE A 17 5.56 -12.10 3.62
C PHE A 17 6.70 -12.69 2.78
N LYS A 18 7.92 -12.75 3.33
CA LYS A 18 9.13 -13.14 2.59
C LYS A 18 9.07 -14.55 2.00
N SER A 19 8.34 -15.46 2.66
CA SER A 19 8.14 -16.85 2.21
C SER A 19 7.25 -16.97 0.97
N GLN A 20 6.46 -15.94 0.65
CA GLN A 20 5.53 -15.92 -0.48
C GLN A 20 6.12 -15.26 -1.74
N LEU A 21 7.23 -14.54 -1.60
CA LEU A 21 7.87 -13.79 -2.70
C LEU A 21 8.86 -14.67 -3.48
N LYS A 22 8.77 -14.63 -4.81
CA LYS A 22 9.77 -15.26 -5.67
C LYS A 22 11.09 -14.50 -5.69
N GLU A 23 12.15 -15.20 -6.05
CA GLU A 23 13.44 -14.57 -6.31
C GLU A 23 13.37 -13.67 -7.54
N ARG A 24 14.22 -12.64 -7.51
CA ARG A 24 14.40 -11.70 -8.61
C ARG A 24 14.80 -12.46 -9.87
N GLU A 25 14.07 -12.22 -10.95
CA GLU A 25 14.26 -12.89 -12.22
C GLU A 25 14.70 -11.88 -13.28
N ILE A 26 15.72 -12.23 -14.07
CA ILE A 26 16.12 -11.46 -15.25
C ILE A 26 15.59 -12.22 -16.47
N LYS A 27 14.63 -11.62 -17.17
CA LYS A 27 14.05 -12.14 -18.41
C LYS A 27 14.76 -11.56 -19.62
N ASP A 28 15.16 -12.45 -20.52
CA ASP A 28 15.75 -12.14 -21.83
C ASP A 28 16.94 -11.15 -21.80
N GLY A 29 17.60 -11.02 -20.65
CA GLY A 29 18.75 -10.12 -20.44
C GLY A 29 18.42 -8.62 -20.37
N GLU A 30 17.18 -8.22 -20.63
CA GLU A 30 16.79 -6.80 -20.74
C GLU A 30 15.60 -6.41 -19.85
N THR A 31 14.87 -7.38 -19.30
CA THR A 31 13.72 -7.08 -18.44
C THR A 31 13.90 -7.73 -17.09
N GLU A 32 13.88 -6.92 -16.04
CA GLU A 32 13.96 -7.42 -14.69
C GLU A 32 12.58 -7.51 -14.05
N VAL A 33 12.32 -8.62 -13.34
CA VAL A 33 11.09 -8.87 -12.62
C VAL A 33 11.39 -9.04 -11.14
N VAL A 34 10.67 -8.30 -10.30
CA VAL A 34 10.75 -8.35 -8.85
C VAL A 34 9.35 -8.50 -8.28
N GLU A 35 9.18 -9.41 -7.32
CA GLU A 35 7.96 -9.49 -6.50
C GLU A 35 8.22 -8.83 -5.15
N GLY A 36 7.19 -8.19 -4.61
CA GLY A 36 7.25 -7.57 -3.30
C GLY A 36 5.87 -7.28 -2.73
N VAL A 37 5.82 -6.78 -1.50
CA VAL A 37 4.58 -6.53 -0.77
C VAL A 37 4.34 -5.04 -0.62
N PHE A 38 3.11 -4.61 -0.87
CA PHE A 38 2.70 -3.23 -0.72
C PHE A 38 2.62 -2.84 0.77
N ASP A 39 3.25 -1.72 1.15
CA ASP A 39 3.30 -1.20 2.53
C ASP A 39 2.40 0.03 2.77
N GLY A 40 1.56 0.39 1.79
CA GLY A 40 0.71 1.58 1.80
C GLY A 40 1.17 2.67 0.82
N GLU A 41 2.47 2.72 0.52
CA GLU A 41 3.05 3.66 -0.46
C GLU A 41 4.10 3.00 -1.38
N ASN A 42 4.79 1.99 -0.88
CA ASN A 42 5.90 1.32 -1.55
C ASN A 42 5.61 -0.17 -1.70
N MET A 43 6.29 -0.78 -2.66
CA MET A 43 6.49 -2.23 -2.72
C MET A 43 7.82 -2.56 -2.05
N ILE A 44 7.83 -3.49 -1.09
CA ILE A 44 9.03 -3.98 -0.43
C ILE A 44 9.36 -5.38 -0.95
N ASP A 45 10.55 -5.57 -1.52
CA ASP A 45 10.99 -6.87 -2.02
C ASP A 45 11.59 -7.76 -0.90
N ARG A 46 11.97 -8.99 -1.27
CA ARG A 46 12.61 -9.97 -0.36
C ARG A 46 13.93 -9.48 0.24
N SER A 47 14.58 -8.50 -0.38
CA SER A 47 15.84 -7.88 0.07
C SER A 47 15.61 -6.63 0.92
N SER A 48 14.36 -6.35 1.32
CA SER A 48 13.94 -5.12 2.01
C SER A 48 14.16 -3.84 1.19
N LYS A 49 14.33 -3.96 -0.13
CA LYS A 49 14.43 -2.81 -1.02
C LYS A 49 13.03 -2.27 -1.30
N LYS A 50 12.89 -0.94 -1.20
CA LYS A 50 11.64 -0.23 -1.42
C LYS A 50 11.56 0.31 -2.84
N TYR A 51 10.38 0.16 -3.44
CA TYR A 51 10.04 0.70 -4.74
C TYR A 51 8.77 1.54 -4.59
N LEU A 52 8.84 2.85 -4.86
CA LEU A 52 7.69 3.75 -4.74
C LEU A 52 6.60 3.33 -5.73
N VAL A 53 5.40 3.08 -5.23
CA VAL A 53 4.25 2.73 -6.08
C VAL A 53 3.54 4.02 -6.48
N PRO A 54 3.19 4.21 -7.77
CA PRO A 54 2.45 5.39 -8.19
C PRO A 54 1.12 5.52 -7.42
N ALA A 55 0.93 6.62 -6.70
CA ALA A 55 -0.24 6.84 -5.83
C ALA A 55 -1.59 6.70 -6.57
N ASN A 56 -1.63 7.11 -7.84
CA ASN A 56 -2.81 6.95 -8.70
C ASN A 56 -3.13 5.48 -8.99
N TYR A 57 -2.12 4.65 -9.23
CA TYR A 57 -2.31 3.22 -9.44
C TYR A 57 -2.78 2.55 -8.14
N ALA A 58 -2.15 2.86 -7.02
CA ALA A 58 -2.52 2.35 -5.71
C ALA A 58 -3.97 2.71 -5.34
N SER A 59 -4.37 3.97 -5.58
CA SER A 59 -5.72 4.47 -5.28
C SER A 59 -6.78 3.83 -6.20
N LYS A 60 -6.56 3.80 -7.52
CA LYS A 60 -7.53 3.22 -8.47
C LYS A 60 -7.70 1.71 -8.31
N SER A 61 -6.62 1.01 -7.98
CA SER A 61 -6.64 -0.43 -7.77
C SER A 61 -7.05 -0.82 -6.34
N LYS A 62 -7.28 0.16 -5.47
CA LYS A 62 -7.61 -0.02 -4.04
C LYS A 62 -6.64 -1.01 -3.38
N LEU A 63 -5.34 -0.75 -3.55
CA LEU A 63 -4.29 -1.59 -2.98
C LEU A 63 -4.31 -1.49 -1.46
N VAL A 64 -4.17 -2.63 -0.81
CA VAL A 64 -4.17 -2.78 0.65
C VAL A 64 -2.80 -3.27 1.08
N CYS A 65 -2.31 -2.83 2.24
CA CYS A 65 -1.05 -3.35 2.76
C CYS A 65 -1.09 -4.87 2.86
N GLY A 66 -0.06 -5.54 2.35
CA GLY A 66 0.00 -7.00 2.31
C GLY A 66 -0.28 -7.54 0.90
N ASP A 67 -0.84 -6.73 0.01
CA ASP A 67 -1.00 -7.12 -1.39
C ASP A 67 0.38 -7.40 -2.03
N VAL A 68 0.52 -8.56 -2.65
CA VAL A 68 1.68 -8.95 -3.43
C VAL A 68 1.61 -8.28 -4.80
N LEU A 69 2.66 -7.54 -5.11
CA LEU A 69 2.85 -6.84 -6.37
C LEU A 69 4.01 -7.48 -7.15
N LYS A 70 3.86 -7.47 -8.47
CA LYS A 70 4.93 -7.72 -9.42
C LYS A 70 5.36 -6.39 -10.04
N LEU A 71 6.64 -6.08 -9.91
CA LEU A 71 7.30 -4.99 -10.60
C LEU A 71 8.06 -5.55 -11.80
N THR A 72 7.77 -5.01 -12.98
CA THR A 72 8.53 -5.27 -14.21
C THR A 72 9.30 -4.00 -14.56
N MET A 73 10.60 -4.13 -14.76
CA MET A 73 11.53 -3.05 -15.11
C MET A 73 12.19 -3.39 -16.46
N PRO A 74 11.60 -2.94 -17.57
CA PRO A 74 12.25 -3.00 -18.88
C PRO A 74 13.50 -2.11 -18.87
N LYS A 75 14.53 -2.48 -19.64
CA LYS A 75 15.73 -1.68 -19.87
C LYS A 75 15.42 -0.25 -20.35
N ASP A 76 14.46 -0.13 -21.27
CA ASP A 76 14.06 1.14 -21.90
C ASP A 76 12.54 1.37 -21.74
N GLY A 77 12.08 1.53 -20.50
CA GLY A 77 10.66 1.77 -20.25
C GLY A 77 10.33 2.12 -18.79
N PRO A 78 9.07 2.51 -18.53
CA PRO A 78 8.64 2.81 -17.18
C PRO A 78 8.55 1.53 -16.33
N PHE A 79 8.62 1.73 -15.01
CA PHE A 79 8.31 0.68 -14.05
C PHE A 79 6.83 0.33 -14.11
N ILE A 80 6.53 -0.96 -14.28
CA ILE A 80 5.16 -1.46 -14.38
C ILE A 80 4.86 -2.29 -13.14
N PHE A 81 3.92 -1.80 -12.33
CA PHE A 81 3.40 -2.50 -11.17
C PHE A 81 2.11 -3.22 -11.54
N LYS A 82 1.98 -4.47 -11.09
CA LYS A 82 0.76 -5.27 -11.21
C LYS A 82 0.49 -5.99 -9.91
N GLN A 83 -0.74 -5.90 -9.41
CA GLN A 83 -1.18 -6.73 -8.28
C GLN A 83 -1.32 -8.18 -8.75
N ILE A 84 -0.72 -9.10 -8.00
CA ILE A 84 -0.71 -10.53 -8.32
C ILE A 84 -1.20 -11.41 -7.17
N GLY A 85 -1.33 -10.88 -5.96
CA GLY A 85 -1.89 -11.60 -4.82
C GLY A 85 -2.53 -10.64 -3.82
N PRO A 86 -3.86 -10.47 -3.81
CA PRO A 86 -4.50 -9.64 -2.79
C PRO A 86 -4.42 -10.32 -1.41
N VAL A 87 -4.24 -9.52 -0.35
CA VAL A 87 -4.36 -10.01 1.04
C VAL A 87 -5.83 -10.22 1.44
N GLU A 88 -6.10 -10.95 2.51
CA GLU A 88 -7.43 -10.96 3.15
C GLU A 88 -7.81 -9.57 3.67
N ARG A 89 -9.05 -9.16 3.39
CA ARG A 89 -9.53 -7.78 3.60
C ARG A 89 -10.70 -7.73 4.58
N ARG A 90 -10.82 -6.61 5.30
CA ARG A 90 -12.01 -6.21 6.03
C ARG A 90 -12.50 -4.87 5.48
N ASN A 91 -13.78 -4.81 5.11
CA ASN A 91 -14.44 -3.56 4.81
C ASN A 91 -15.05 -2.98 6.09
N THR A 92 -14.94 -1.67 6.24
CA THR A 92 -15.49 -0.94 7.39
C THR A 92 -15.79 0.50 6.99
N VAL A 93 -16.38 1.25 7.91
CA VAL A 93 -16.67 2.68 7.72
C VAL A 93 -15.78 3.49 8.66
N GLY A 94 -15.22 4.57 8.13
CA GLY A 94 -14.49 5.54 8.93
C GLY A 94 -14.83 6.97 8.54
N VAL A 95 -14.27 7.91 9.30
CA VAL A 95 -14.46 9.35 9.05
C VAL A 95 -13.13 9.93 8.58
N LEU A 96 -13.14 10.66 7.45
CA LEU A 96 -11.97 11.36 6.96
C LEU A 96 -11.64 12.54 7.88
N ASP A 97 -10.39 12.65 8.27
CA ASP A 97 -9.87 13.73 9.10
C ASP A 97 -8.47 14.12 8.64
N GLU A 98 -7.98 15.25 9.14
CA GLU A 98 -6.70 15.83 8.74
C GLU A 98 -6.00 16.46 9.95
N ALA A 99 -4.69 16.22 10.04
CA ALA A 99 -3.84 16.90 11.01
C ALA A 99 -2.48 17.18 10.38
N ASP A 100 -1.97 18.40 10.58
CA ASP A 100 -0.65 18.85 10.12
C ASP A 100 -0.39 18.60 8.62
N GLY A 101 -1.42 18.78 7.78
CA GLY A 101 -1.39 18.58 6.34
C GLY A 101 -1.43 17.11 5.90
N LYS A 102 -1.68 16.18 6.82
CA LYS A 102 -1.77 14.74 6.54
C LYS A 102 -3.18 14.25 6.77
N TYR A 103 -3.72 13.58 5.76
CA TYR A 103 -5.03 12.97 5.83
C TYR A 103 -4.98 11.55 6.39
N TYR A 104 -5.97 11.22 7.21
CA TYR A 104 -6.18 9.88 7.74
C TYR A 104 -7.68 9.60 7.87
N VAL A 105 -8.03 8.32 7.92
CA VAL A 105 -9.38 7.88 8.23
C VAL A 105 -9.40 7.33 9.66
N VAL A 106 -10.34 7.81 10.46
CA VAL A 106 -10.56 7.30 11.83
C VAL A 106 -11.56 6.14 11.76
N VAL A 107 -11.12 4.96 12.20
CA VAL A 107 -11.91 3.73 12.31
C VAL A 107 -11.66 3.16 13.70
N ASP A 108 -12.72 2.86 14.47
CA ASP A 108 -12.61 2.24 15.79
C ASP A 108 -11.60 2.95 16.73
N ASN A 109 -11.61 4.29 16.74
CA ASN A 109 -10.67 5.17 17.46
C ASN A 109 -9.18 5.05 17.05
N LYS A 110 -8.88 4.40 15.94
CA LYS A 110 -7.53 4.29 15.35
C LYS A 110 -7.44 5.11 14.07
N LYS A 111 -6.31 5.79 13.89
CA LYS A 111 -6.01 6.58 12.67
C LYS A 111 -5.31 5.69 11.65
N TYR A 112 -5.83 5.66 10.42
CA TYR A 112 -5.21 5.00 9.29
C TYR A 112 -4.86 6.02 8.21
N ASN A 113 -3.60 6.07 7.79
CA ASN A 113 -3.16 6.94 6.70
C ASN A 113 -3.91 6.57 5.42
N VAL A 114 -4.15 7.57 4.58
CA VAL A 114 -4.81 7.39 3.29
C VAL A 114 -4.10 8.19 2.21
N LEU A 115 -4.02 7.63 1.01
CA LEU A 115 -3.37 8.30 -0.11
C LEU A 115 -4.19 9.54 -0.51
N LEU A 116 -3.51 10.68 -0.66
CA LEU A 116 -4.12 11.91 -1.17
C LEU A 116 -4.78 11.69 -2.55
N ALA A 117 -4.19 10.84 -3.39
CA ALA A 117 -4.75 10.46 -4.69
C ALA A 117 -6.12 9.76 -4.58
N SER A 118 -6.41 9.05 -3.48
CA SER A 118 -7.73 8.47 -3.23
C SER A 118 -8.73 9.56 -2.86
N ILE A 119 -8.33 10.50 -2.01
CA ILE A 119 -9.18 11.64 -1.59
C ILE A 119 -9.56 12.49 -2.80
N THR A 120 -8.60 12.84 -3.65
CA THR A 120 -8.86 13.68 -4.84
C THR A 120 -9.70 12.95 -5.88
N TYR A 121 -9.51 11.63 -6.05
CA TYR A 121 -10.31 10.81 -6.95
C TYR A 121 -11.79 10.78 -6.54
N PHE A 122 -12.08 10.53 -5.26
CA PHE A 122 -13.44 10.50 -4.75
C PHE A 122 -14.02 11.90 -4.43
N LYS A 123 -13.18 12.94 -4.39
CA LYS A 123 -13.51 14.30 -3.97
C LYS A 123 -14.02 14.37 -2.52
N ALA A 124 -13.45 13.53 -1.66
CA ALA A 124 -13.80 13.46 -0.24
C ALA A 124 -13.31 14.72 0.51
N LYS A 125 -14.04 15.09 1.56
CA LYS A 125 -13.77 16.22 2.44
C LYS A 125 -13.64 15.74 3.89
N VAL A 126 -12.90 16.49 4.69
CA VAL A 126 -12.83 16.25 6.14
C VAL A 126 -14.25 16.22 6.72
N GLY A 127 -14.54 15.20 7.53
CA GLY A 127 -15.86 14.91 8.08
C GLY A 127 -16.70 13.91 7.26
N ASP A 128 -16.32 13.59 6.01
CA ASP A 128 -17.05 12.61 5.21
C ASP A 128 -16.93 11.20 5.79
N LYS A 129 -18.01 10.43 5.68
CA LYS A 129 -18.00 9.00 5.97
C LYS A 129 -17.52 8.24 4.74
N LEU A 130 -16.51 7.40 4.92
CA LEU A 130 -15.87 6.64 3.86
C LEU A 130 -16.05 5.16 4.13
N ALA A 131 -16.46 4.41 3.11
CA ALA A 131 -16.23 2.97 3.09
C ALA A 131 -14.74 2.75 2.78
N VAL A 132 -14.06 2.01 3.66
CA VAL A 132 -12.62 1.78 3.59
C VAL A 132 -12.28 0.31 3.69
N ILE A 133 -11.14 -0.04 3.12
CA ILE A 133 -10.63 -1.41 3.02
C ILE A 133 -9.32 -1.51 3.80
N LEU A 134 -9.33 -2.36 4.81
CA LEU A 134 -8.18 -2.66 5.67
C LEU A 134 -7.70 -4.11 5.46
N PRO A 135 -6.42 -4.42 5.71
CA PRO A 135 -6.00 -5.80 5.85
C PRO A 135 -6.67 -6.42 7.07
N LYS A 136 -7.12 -7.67 6.97
CA LYS A 136 -7.83 -8.35 8.06
C LYS A 136 -7.00 -8.46 9.34
N ASP A 137 -5.69 -8.63 9.20
CA ASP A 137 -4.77 -8.78 10.33
C ASP A 137 -4.28 -7.44 10.94
N GLU A 138 -4.78 -6.30 10.44
CA GLU A 138 -4.49 -4.93 10.93
C GLU A 138 -3.00 -4.59 11.14
N ASN A 139 -2.12 -5.25 10.39
CA ASN A 139 -0.66 -5.15 10.51
C ASN A 139 -0.04 -3.89 9.87
N CYS A 140 -0.88 -2.93 9.46
CA CYS A 140 -0.46 -1.74 8.73
C CYS A 140 -1.25 -0.50 9.17
N ASP A 141 -0.61 0.66 9.10
CA ASP A 141 -1.21 1.95 9.47
C ASP A 141 -1.80 2.68 8.25
N TRP A 142 -2.16 1.97 7.18
CA TRP A 142 -2.74 2.52 5.94
C TRP A 142 -4.06 1.85 5.57
N THR A 143 -4.91 2.60 4.88
CA THR A 143 -6.19 2.12 4.35
C THR A 143 -6.42 2.57 2.91
N ALA A 144 -7.18 1.77 2.15
CA ALA A 144 -7.71 2.19 0.86
C ALA A 144 -9.15 2.73 1.01
N ILE A 145 -9.56 3.64 0.12
CA ILE A 145 -10.95 4.13 0.04
C ILE A 145 -11.70 3.30 -1.00
N GLU A 146 -12.86 2.76 -0.63
CA GLU A 146 -13.76 2.08 -1.55
C GLU A 146 -14.73 3.05 -2.23
N ASN A 147 -15.39 3.91 -1.44
CA ASN A 147 -16.30 4.98 -1.85
C ASN A 147 -16.62 5.94 -0.69
N ILE A 148 -17.26 7.07 -1.03
CA ILE A 148 -17.93 7.97 -0.06
C ILE A 148 -19.35 7.44 0.21
N ILE A 149 -19.85 7.60 1.43
CA ILE A 149 -21.19 7.21 1.89
C ILE A 149 -22.09 8.44 2.03
#